data_AF-A0A2D5S629-F1
#
_entry.id   AF-A0A2D5S629-F1
#
_cell.length_a   1.000
_cell.length_b   1.000
_cell.length_c   1.000
_cell.angle_alpha   90.00
_cell.angle_beta   90.00
_cell.angle_gamma   90.00
#
_symmetry.space_group_name_H-M   'P 1'
#
loop_
_entity.id
_entity.type
_entity.pdbx_description
1 polymer ?
#
loop_
_entity_poly.entity_id
_entity_poly.type
_entity_poly.pdbx_seq_one_letter_code
_entity_poly.pdbx_strand_id
1 'polypeptide(L)'
;MQEVLMPLIAREIRLRARALGRSTMVLFGAFTLFITAPLHATGSPPPLRPIPSAGPLPMMVDPALAEEIRSVIRSARLGPQRRALQKIDRRYLGVTHRGETRAAGLRALSTLDAPAALFAMPKVFARGQDDVRSAIIEHLVTSGDMGQAALAWTAIDHPDPRWRSEAAAAIRRPASSHVLAVLQAGFRGSDDGMIESSARLAGALDARLAIPHLIATQYAGERRLRKGDQAWIAIGTQRSYVQNLIPVTGDGSGGFRPVPGIINEGFVMRVTEAFAVIYRTEVHRVLVDMTAGTTPVDTSALGWSLGRWRDWYNAEYLPIAEKRAQEVAEADLARKFVDRERARPDPASNPTSTGDDEPG
;
A
#
# COMPACT_ATOMS: atom_id res chain seq x y z
N MET A 1 8.08 18.84 -41.66
CA MET A 1 7.21 17.64 -41.62
C MET A 1 6.59 17.47 -40.23
N GLN A 2 5.97 18.53 -39.71
CA GLN A 2 5.41 18.57 -38.34
C GLN A 2 4.23 19.55 -38.22
N GLU A 3 3.56 19.87 -39.33
CA GLU A 3 2.55 20.94 -39.40
C GLU A 3 1.19 20.51 -39.99
N VAL A 4 0.95 19.20 -40.13
CA VAL A 4 -0.28 18.68 -40.77
C VAL A 4 -1.14 17.81 -39.83
N LEU A 5 -0.71 17.52 -38.59
CA LEU A 5 -1.42 16.58 -37.71
C LEU A 5 -2.43 17.19 -36.71
N MET A 6 -2.52 18.52 -36.58
CA MET A 6 -3.38 19.17 -35.58
C MET A 6 -4.86 19.42 -35.97
N PRO A 7 -5.31 19.44 -37.24
CA PRO A 7 -6.73 19.70 -37.53
C PRO A 7 -7.63 18.45 -37.49
N LEU A 8 -7.08 17.23 -37.36
CA LEU A 8 -7.89 16.00 -37.34
C LEU A 8 -8.46 15.68 -35.94
N ILE A 9 -7.72 15.98 -34.87
CA ILE A 9 -8.14 15.68 -33.48
C ILE A 9 -9.26 16.63 -33.01
N ALA A 10 -9.29 17.88 -33.49
CA ALA A 10 -10.32 18.85 -33.13
C ALA A 10 -11.72 18.54 -33.72
N ARG A 11 -11.78 17.78 -34.82
CA ARG A 11 -13.04 17.43 -35.48
C ARG A 11 -13.75 16.26 -34.81
N GLU A 12 -13.00 15.39 -34.14
CA GLU A 12 -13.53 14.20 -33.46
C GLU A 12 -14.12 14.51 -32.07
N ILE A 13 -13.62 15.57 -31.41
CA ILE A 13 -14.14 16.05 -30.12
C ILE A 13 -15.49 16.76 -30.29
N ARG A 14 -15.74 17.46 -31.41
CA ARG A 14 -17.03 18.11 -31.68
C ARG A 14 -18.15 17.14 -32.06
N LEU A 15 -17.83 15.94 -32.54
CA LEU A 15 -18.83 14.93 -32.92
C LEU A 15 -19.34 14.12 -31.74
N ARG A 16 -18.59 14.00 -30.64
CA ARG A 16 -19.04 13.31 -29.41
C ARG A 16 -19.88 14.18 -28.46
N ALA A 17 -19.87 15.50 -28.62
CA ALA A 17 -20.63 16.42 -27.76
C ALA A 17 -22.13 16.56 -28.12
N ARG A 18 -22.62 15.92 -29.19
CA ARG A 18 -24.03 16.03 -29.64
C ARG A 18 -24.91 14.80 -29.36
N ALA A 19 -24.39 13.78 -28.67
CA ALA A 19 -25.08 12.50 -28.50
C ALA A 19 -25.67 12.22 -27.09
N LEU A 20 -25.70 13.19 -26.18
CA LEU A 20 -26.39 13.05 -24.88
C LEU A 20 -27.50 14.07 -24.74
N GLY A 21 -28.63 13.75 -25.38
CA GLY A 21 -29.90 14.39 -25.16
C GLY A 21 -30.77 13.59 -24.20
N ARG A 22 -31.36 14.31 -23.23
CA ARG A 22 -32.60 14.00 -22.49
C ARG A 22 -32.57 12.78 -21.53
N SER A 23 -32.42 13.07 -20.24
CA SER A 23 -33.07 12.32 -19.17
C SER A 23 -33.47 13.25 -18.02
N THR A 24 -34.78 13.47 -17.95
CA THR A 24 -35.66 13.55 -16.77
C THR A 24 -35.09 14.12 -15.47
N MET A 25 -35.57 15.33 -15.17
CA MET A 25 -35.46 16.07 -13.92
C MET A 25 -36.32 15.39 -12.84
N VAL A 26 -35.67 14.83 -11.81
CA VAL A 26 -36.34 14.41 -10.55
C VAL A 26 -35.85 15.34 -9.44
N LEU A 27 -36.79 16.11 -8.91
CA LEU A 27 -36.62 17.04 -7.80
C LEU A 27 -36.46 16.22 -6.50
N PHE A 28 -35.27 16.17 -5.92
CA PHE A 28 -35.07 15.68 -4.55
C PHE A 28 -34.73 16.85 -3.64
N GLY A 29 -35.60 17.11 -2.67
CA GLY A 29 -35.43 18.13 -1.65
C GLY A 29 -34.23 17.82 -0.76
N ALA A 30 -33.28 18.75 -0.73
CA ALA A 30 -32.15 18.72 0.20
C ALA A 30 -32.63 19.15 1.58
N PHE A 31 -32.78 18.19 2.50
CA PHE A 31 -32.90 18.45 3.93
C PHE A 31 -31.49 18.36 4.52
N THR A 32 -30.81 19.50 4.63
CA THR A 32 -29.45 19.59 5.16
C THR A 32 -29.52 19.57 6.70
N LEU A 33 -29.48 18.37 7.28
CA LEU A 33 -29.25 18.21 8.71
C LEU A 33 -27.75 18.41 8.97
N PHE A 34 -27.37 19.56 9.53
CA PHE A 34 -26.02 19.77 10.05
C PHE A 34 -25.83 18.89 11.29
N ILE A 35 -25.29 17.68 11.08
CA ILE A 35 -24.76 16.87 12.17
C ILE A 35 -23.35 17.40 12.45
N THR A 36 -23.23 18.16 13.54
CA THR A 36 -21.95 18.58 14.12
C THR A 36 -21.23 17.34 14.65
N ALA A 37 -20.45 16.67 13.80
CA ALA A 37 -19.57 15.60 14.23
C ALA A 37 -18.45 16.19 15.11
N PRO A 38 -18.10 15.55 16.24
CA PRO A 38 -16.96 15.98 17.03
C PRO A 38 -15.69 15.84 16.20
N LEU A 39 -14.97 16.96 15.99
CA LEU A 39 -13.60 16.96 15.49
C LEU A 39 -12.76 16.04 16.39
N HIS A 40 -12.63 14.77 16.00
CA HIS A 40 -11.62 13.89 16.57
C HIS A 40 -10.27 14.45 16.15
N ALA A 41 -9.42 14.64 17.16
CA ALA A 41 -8.13 15.30 17.07
C ALA A 41 -7.36 14.86 15.81
N THR A 42 -7.19 15.81 14.88
CA THR A 42 -6.08 15.80 13.93
C THR A 42 -4.80 15.95 14.75
N GLY A 43 -4.36 14.85 15.35
CA GLY A 43 -3.06 14.79 16.00
C GLY A 43 -2.00 15.09 14.94
N SER A 44 -1.11 16.03 15.23
CA SER A 44 0.09 16.23 14.42
C SER A 44 0.75 14.87 14.19
N PRO A 45 1.20 14.55 12.96
CA PRO A 45 1.91 13.29 12.73
C PRO A 45 3.05 13.16 13.74
N PRO A 46 3.30 11.94 14.24
CA PRO A 46 4.36 11.73 15.23
C PRO A 46 5.69 12.23 14.66
N PRO A 47 6.54 12.84 15.48
CA PRO A 47 7.81 13.38 15.01
C PRO A 47 8.69 12.23 14.48
N LEU A 48 9.43 12.51 13.41
CA LEU A 48 10.46 11.61 12.92
C LEU A 48 11.50 11.41 14.03
N ARG A 49 12.04 10.19 14.14
CA ARG A 49 13.04 9.83 15.14
C ARG A 49 14.27 9.26 14.45
N PRO A 50 15.47 9.44 15.02
CA PRO A 50 16.67 8.83 14.48
C PRO A 50 16.58 7.30 14.54
N ILE A 51 17.21 6.65 13.56
CA ILE A 51 17.38 5.19 13.52
C ILE A 51 18.55 4.84 14.46
N PRO A 52 18.33 4.01 15.49
CA PRO A 52 19.39 3.66 16.43
C PRO A 52 20.45 2.77 15.76
N SER A 53 21.67 2.79 16.30
CA SER A 53 22.77 1.96 15.79
C SER A 53 22.57 0.46 16.07
N ALA A 54 21.81 0.14 17.12
CA ALA A 54 21.39 -1.20 17.50
C ALA A 54 20.01 -1.15 18.18
N GLY A 55 19.29 -2.28 18.17
CA GLY A 55 17.99 -2.42 18.83
C GLY A 55 16.78 -2.24 17.90
N PRO A 56 15.57 -2.12 18.46
CA PRO A 56 14.35 -2.01 17.68
C PRO A 56 14.27 -0.66 16.96
N LEU A 57 13.70 -0.67 15.75
CA LEU A 57 13.36 0.55 15.03
C LEU A 57 12.34 1.41 15.80
N PRO A 58 12.38 2.74 15.61
CA PRO A 58 11.29 3.60 16.08
C PRO A 58 9.97 3.16 15.45
N MET A 59 8.91 3.15 16.24
CA MET A 59 7.56 2.84 15.77
C MET A 59 7.01 4.04 14.99
N MET A 60 6.27 3.78 13.91
CA MET A 60 5.58 4.81 13.13
C MET A 60 4.41 5.44 13.90
N VAL A 61 3.86 4.71 14.87
CA VAL A 61 2.67 5.08 15.63
C VAL A 61 2.82 4.63 17.08
N ASP A 62 1.90 5.09 17.94
CA ASP A 62 1.77 4.62 19.31
C ASP A 62 1.69 3.06 19.35
N PRO A 63 2.53 2.39 20.17
CA PRO A 63 2.45 0.95 20.39
C PRO A 63 1.06 0.43 20.76
N ALA A 64 0.25 1.20 21.48
CA ALA A 64 -1.12 0.80 21.85
C ALA A 64 -2.00 0.66 20.61
N LEU A 65 -2.03 1.67 19.74
CA LEU A 65 -2.74 1.65 18.47
C LEU A 65 -2.23 0.53 17.55
N ALA A 66 -0.91 0.31 17.52
CA ALA A 66 -0.32 -0.78 16.74
C ALA A 66 -0.73 -2.18 17.23
N GLU A 67 -0.91 -2.39 18.53
CA GLU A 67 -1.43 -3.65 19.06
C GLU A 67 -2.94 -3.77 18.80
N GLU A 68 -3.70 -2.69 18.95
CA GLU A 68 -5.13 -2.66 18.64
C GLU A 68 -5.39 -3.11 17.19
N ILE A 69 -4.73 -2.47 16.22
CA ILE A 69 -4.86 -2.82 14.79
C ILE A 69 -4.44 -4.27 14.52
N ARG A 70 -3.36 -4.75 15.14
CA ARG A 70 -2.96 -6.17 15.01
C ARG A 70 -4.01 -7.11 15.60
N SER A 71 -4.61 -6.76 16.72
CA SER A 71 -5.71 -7.51 17.32
C SER A 71 -6.93 -7.56 16.40
N VAL A 72 -7.31 -6.41 15.80
CA VAL A 72 -8.39 -6.32 14.82
C VAL A 72 -8.11 -7.21 13.60
N ILE A 73 -6.91 -7.13 13.01
CA ILE A 73 -6.52 -7.98 11.87
C ILE A 73 -6.61 -9.48 12.22
N ARG A 74 -6.13 -9.89 13.41
CA ARG A 74 -6.24 -11.28 13.88
C ARG A 74 -7.71 -11.70 14.02
N SER A 75 -8.53 -10.86 14.65
CA SER A 75 -9.95 -11.15 14.86
C SER A 75 -10.74 -11.19 13.55
N ALA A 76 -10.39 -10.37 12.55
CA ALA A 76 -11.03 -10.37 11.24
C ALA A 76 -10.80 -11.69 10.47
N ARG A 77 -9.63 -12.32 10.64
CA ARG A 77 -9.28 -13.58 9.96
C ARG A 77 -10.08 -14.78 10.48
N LEU A 78 -10.35 -14.84 11.78
CA LEU A 78 -10.90 -16.04 12.45
C LEU A 78 -12.22 -15.79 13.22
N GLY A 79 -12.72 -14.56 13.26
CA GLY A 79 -13.79 -14.15 14.15
C GLY A 79 -15.22 -14.46 13.67
N PRO A 80 -16.21 -14.33 14.57
CA PRO A 80 -17.62 -14.56 14.27
C PRO A 80 -18.17 -13.64 13.18
N GLN A 81 -17.57 -12.45 13.00
CA GLN A 81 -17.96 -11.49 11.98
C GLN A 81 -17.88 -12.06 10.57
N ARG A 82 -16.90 -12.94 10.29
CA ARG A 82 -16.80 -13.60 9.00
C ARG A 82 -18.03 -14.46 8.67
N ARG A 83 -18.58 -15.16 9.67
CA ARG A 83 -19.80 -15.97 9.51
C ARG A 83 -21.03 -15.09 9.27
N ALA A 84 -21.11 -13.95 9.94
CA ALA A 84 -22.18 -12.98 9.73
C ALA A 84 -22.15 -12.42 8.29
N LEU A 85 -20.97 -12.01 7.80
CA LEU A 85 -20.77 -11.54 6.43
C LEU A 85 -21.13 -12.62 5.40
N GLN A 86 -20.70 -13.87 5.61
CA GLN A 86 -21.07 -15.00 4.75
C GLN A 86 -22.58 -15.28 4.73
N LYS A 87 -23.28 -15.05 5.85
CA LYS A 87 -24.74 -15.18 5.91
C LYS A 87 -25.41 -14.09 5.06
N ILE A 88 -24.89 -12.86 5.10
CA ILE A 88 -25.37 -11.75 4.26
C ILE A 88 -25.14 -12.08 2.79
N ASP A 89 -23.94 -12.55 2.44
CA ASP A 89 -23.58 -12.94 1.07
C ASP A 89 -24.57 -13.96 0.48
N ARG A 90 -24.76 -15.08 1.19
CA ARG A 90 -25.66 -16.15 0.75
C ARG A 90 -27.12 -15.71 0.66
N ARG A 91 -27.57 -14.88 1.61
CA ARG A 91 -28.97 -14.47 1.70
C ARG A 91 -29.34 -13.38 0.70
N TYR A 92 -28.43 -12.48 0.39
CA TYR A 92 -28.77 -11.25 -0.34
C TYR A 92 -27.92 -10.96 -1.58
N LEU A 93 -26.65 -11.40 -1.63
CA LEU A 93 -25.68 -10.91 -2.64
C LEU A 93 -25.16 -11.96 -3.61
N GLY A 94 -25.57 -13.22 -3.45
CA GLY A 94 -25.34 -14.30 -4.41
C GLY A 94 -25.78 -13.99 -5.85
N VAL A 95 -25.23 -14.73 -6.81
CA VAL A 95 -25.31 -14.48 -8.26
C VAL A 95 -26.75 -14.36 -8.80
N THR A 96 -27.70 -15.07 -8.19
CA THR A 96 -29.11 -15.11 -8.61
C THR A 96 -29.93 -13.96 -8.03
N HIS A 97 -29.45 -13.26 -7.00
CA HIS A 97 -30.21 -12.20 -6.33
C HIS A 97 -30.11 -10.87 -7.09
N ARG A 98 -31.26 -10.27 -7.41
CA ARG A 98 -31.38 -9.01 -8.15
C ARG A 98 -32.43 -8.10 -7.53
N GLY A 99 -32.44 -6.82 -7.93
CA GLY A 99 -33.44 -5.84 -7.50
C GLY A 99 -33.39 -5.59 -6.00
N GLU A 100 -34.57 -5.65 -5.35
CA GLU A 100 -34.75 -5.26 -3.95
C GLU A 100 -33.93 -6.12 -2.97
N THR A 101 -33.84 -7.44 -3.19
CA THR A 101 -33.04 -8.34 -2.34
C THR A 101 -31.57 -7.95 -2.32
N ARG A 102 -31.03 -7.58 -3.50
CA ARG A 102 -29.65 -7.14 -3.64
C ARG A 102 -29.43 -5.77 -2.99
N ALA A 103 -30.35 -4.83 -3.21
CA ALA A 103 -30.31 -3.51 -2.56
C ALA A 103 -30.41 -3.60 -1.03
N ALA A 104 -31.22 -4.53 -0.50
CA ALA A 104 -31.28 -4.83 0.93
C ALA A 104 -29.95 -5.40 1.45
N GLY A 105 -29.28 -6.25 0.67
CA GLY A 105 -27.94 -6.75 0.97
C GLY A 105 -26.89 -5.64 1.05
N LEU A 106 -26.88 -4.72 0.08
CA LEU A 106 -25.95 -3.58 0.07
C LEU A 106 -26.19 -2.65 1.28
N ARG A 107 -27.46 -2.35 1.60
CA ARG A 107 -27.80 -1.61 2.83
C ARG A 107 -27.39 -2.34 4.11
N ALA A 108 -27.44 -3.67 4.12
CA ALA A 108 -26.99 -4.45 5.27
C ALA A 108 -25.46 -4.45 5.43
N LEU A 109 -24.70 -4.22 4.36
CA LEU A 109 -23.24 -4.04 4.46
C LEU A 109 -22.89 -2.68 5.06
N SER A 110 -23.60 -1.62 4.65
CA SER A 110 -23.33 -0.25 5.11
C SER A 110 -23.67 0.01 6.58
N THR A 111 -24.31 -0.94 7.27
CA THR A 111 -24.61 -0.85 8.71
C THR A 111 -23.61 -1.60 9.58
N LEU A 112 -22.62 -2.28 8.98
CA LEU A 112 -21.63 -3.07 9.71
C LEU A 112 -20.38 -2.23 9.99
N ASP A 113 -20.35 -1.62 11.17
CA ASP A 113 -19.25 -0.76 11.62
C ASP A 113 -18.26 -1.44 12.58
N ALA A 114 -18.51 -2.71 12.92
CA ALA A 114 -17.60 -3.46 13.79
C ALA A 114 -16.21 -3.56 13.14
N PRO A 115 -15.10 -3.17 13.81
CA PRO A 115 -13.77 -3.12 13.18
C PRO A 115 -13.35 -4.42 12.50
N ALA A 116 -13.57 -5.56 13.16
CA ALA A 116 -13.25 -6.87 12.59
C ALA A 116 -14.08 -7.21 11.34
N ALA A 117 -15.31 -6.68 11.22
CA ALA A 117 -16.12 -6.84 10.03
C ALA A 117 -15.58 -6.02 8.87
N LEU A 118 -15.19 -4.74 9.11
CA LEU A 118 -14.60 -3.87 8.10
C LEU A 118 -13.36 -4.51 7.43
N PHE A 119 -12.46 -5.09 8.23
CA PHE A 119 -11.25 -5.76 7.72
C PHE A 119 -11.54 -7.09 7.01
N ALA A 120 -12.59 -7.80 7.40
CA ALA A 120 -12.96 -9.08 6.82
C ALA A 120 -13.77 -8.93 5.52
N MET A 121 -14.51 -7.84 5.38
CA MET A 121 -15.49 -7.62 4.31
C MET A 121 -14.88 -7.83 2.91
N PRO A 122 -13.75 -7.19 2.53
CA PRO A 122 -13.17 -7.36 1.20
C PRO A 122 -12.81 -8.82 0.86
N LYS A 123 -12.27 -9.56 1.83
CA LYS A 123 -11.92 -10.98 1.64
C LYS A 123 -13.14 -11.90 1.55
N VAL A 124 -14.21 -11.62 2.30
CA VAL A 124 -15.45 -12.42 2.22
C VAL A 124 -16.13 -12.22 0.87
N PHE A 125 -16.17 -10.98 0.39
CA PHE A 125 -16.79 -10.60 -0.87
C PHE A 125 -15.80 -10.55 -2.04
N ALA A 126 -14.68 -11.27 -1.97
CA ALA A 126 -13.66 -11.26 -3.01
C ALA A 126 -14.18 -11.71 -4.39
N ARG A 127 -15.25 -12.51 -4.43
CA ARG A 127 -15.95 -12.96 -5.65
C ARG A 127 -17.23 -12.18 -5.94
N GLY A 128 -17.49 -11.12 -5.18
CA GLY A 128 -18.62 -10.22 -5.39
C GLY A 128 -18.53 -9.51 -6.75
N GLN A 129 -19.68 -9.07 -7.25
CA GLN A 129 -19.74 -8.24 -8.46
C GLN A 129 -19.23 -6.82 -8.16
N ASP A 130 -19.02 -6.03 -9.22
CA ASP A 130 -18.42 -4.69 -9.15
C ASP A 130 -19.21 -3.71 -8.27
N ASP A 131 -20.54 -3.84 -8.23
CA ASP A 131 -21.40 -3.03 -7.36
C ASP A 131 -21.19 -3.32 -5.88
N VAL A 132 -21.03 -4.60 -5.50
CA VAL A 132 -20.71 -5.00 -4.12
C VAL A 132 -19.32 -4.50 -3.74
N ARG A 133 -18.32 -4.64 -4.63
CA ARG A 133 -16.98 -4.10 -4.38
C ARG A 133 -17.02 -2.59 -4.17
N SER A 134 -17.68 -1.86 -5.06
CA SER A 134 -17.81 -0.40 -4.98
C SER A 134 -18.49 0.04 -3.69
N ALA A 135 -19.59 -0.62 -3.31
CA ALA A 135 -20.30 -0.33 -2.06
C ALA A 135 -19.45 -0.62 -0.82
N ILE A 136 -18.64 -1.68 -0.84
CA ILE A 136 -17.71 -1.98 0.27
C ILE A 136 -16.64 -0.90 0.38
N ILE A 137 -16.00 -0.52 -0.73
CA ILE A 137 -14.98 0.54 -0.72
C ILE A 137 -15.58 1.86 -0.24
N GLU A 138 -16.75 2.24 -0.73
CA GLU A 138 -17.48 3.44 -0.29
C GLU A 138 -17.79 3.40 1.21
N HIS A 139 -18.31 2.27 1.70
CA HIS A 139 -18.55 2.07 3.13
C HIS A 139 -17.27 2.30 3.94
N LEU A 140 -16.16 1.64 3.57
CA LEU A 140 -14.88 1.80 4.27
C LEU A 140 -14.33 3.23 4.21
N VAL A 141 -14.59 3.99 3.14
CA VAL A 141 -14.24 5.41 3.07
C VAL A 141 -15.00 6.22 4.12
N THR A 142 -16.29 5.91 4.32
CA THR A 142 -17.17 6.62 5.27
C THR A 142 -17.06 6.14 6.72
N SER A 143 -16.53 4.93 6.99
CA SER A 143 -16.38 4.35 8.35
C SER A 143 -15.22 4.94 9.18
N GLY A 144 -14.80 6.18 8.88
CA GLY A 144 -13.77 6.89 9.64
C GLY A 144 -12.40 6.20 9.61
N ASP A 145 -11.63 6.35 10.69
CA ASP A 145 -10.23 5.91 10.73
C ASP A 145 -10.05 4.39 10.68
N MET A 146 -10.98 3.61 11.25
CA MET A 146 -10.95 2.15 11.14
C MET A 146 -11.28 1.67 9.73
N GLY A 147 -12.17 2.38 9.03
CA GLY A 147 -12.42 2.15 7.61
C GLY A 147 -11.17 2.41 6.76
N GLN A 148 -10.44 3.50 7.03
CA GLN A 148 -9.16 3.80 6.38
C GLN A 148 -8.10 2.72 6.65
N ALA A 149 -8.01 2.20 7.87
CA ALA A 149 -7.14 1.06 8.16
C ALA A 149 -7.56 -0.22 7.44
N ALA A 150 -8.86 -0.50 7.32
CA ALA A 150 -9.35 -1.63 6.54
C ALA A 150 -9.03 -1.49 5.04
N LEU A 151 -9.11 -0.28 4.48
CA LEU A 151 -8.65 0.01 3.11
C LEU A 151 -7.15 -0.25 2.97
N ALA A 152 -6.32 0.25 3.89
CA ALA A 152 -4.89 -0.01 3.89
C ALA A 152 -4.57 -1.51 3.97
N TRP A 153 -5.28 -2.25 4.83
CA TRP A 153 -5.13 -3.69 4.94
C TRP A 153 -5.51 -4.42 3.66
N THR A 154 -6.58 -3.97 3.01
CA THR A 154 -7.03 -4.50 1.72
C THR A 154 -6.02 -4.23 0.61
N ALA A 155 -5.44 -3.03 0.58
CA ALA A 155 -4.38 -2.67 -0.35
C ALA A 155 -3.12 -3.54 -0.19
N ILE A 156 -2.88 -4.10 1.00
CA ILE A 156 -1.71 -4.94 1.30
C ILE A 156 -1.98 -6.43 1.10
N ASP A 157 -3.04 -6.97 1.71
CA ASP A 157 -3.25 -8.41 1.93
C ASP A 157 -4.35 -9.03 1.04
N HIS A 158 -4.97 -8.26 0.15
CA HIS A 158 -6.00 -8.79 -0.74
C HIS A 158 -5.38 -9.53 -1.94
N PRO A 159 -5.84 -10.74 -2.31
CA PRO A 159 -5.25 -11.51 -3.42
C PRO A 159 -5.50 -10.89 -4.81
N ASP A 160 -6.67 -10.28 -5.02
CA ASP A 160 -7.02 -9.62 -6.29
C ASP A 160 -6.34 -8.24 -6.41
N PRO A 161 -5.53 -7.99 -7.46
CA PRO A 161 -4.92 -6.68 -7.72
C PRO A 161 -5.91 -5.52 -7.83
N ARG A 162 -7.13 -5.74 -8.35
CA ARG A 162 -8.13 -4.67 -8.52
C ARG A 162 -8.59 -4.11 -7.18
N TRP A 163 -8.91 -5.00 -6.24
CA TRP A 163 -9.19 -4.63 -4.85
C TRP A 163 -8.03 -3.84 -4.23
N ARG A 164 -6.78 -4.27 -4.48
CA ARG A 164 -5.61 -3.55 -3.95
C ARG A 164 -5.50 -2.13 -4.51
N SER A 165 -5.65 -1.97 -5.82
CA SER A 165 -5.55 -0.66 -6.48
C SER A 165 -6.68 0.29 -6.09
N GLU A 166 -7.93 -0.20 -6.05
CA GLU A 166 -9.09 0.60 -5.68
C GLU A 166 -9.02 1.02 -4.20
N ALA A 167 -8.64 0.10 -3.30
CA ALA A 167 -8.47 0.42 -1.90
C ALA A 167 -7.34 1.42 -1.66
N ALA A 168 -6.21 1.28 -2.36
CA ALA A 168 -5.10 2.24 -2.27
C ALA A 168 -5.50 3.64 -2.76
N ALA A 169 -6.30 3.73 -3.83
CA ALA A 169 -6.80 4.99 -4.36
C ALA A 169 -7.83 5.66 -3.43
N ALA A 170 -8.57 4.88 -2.65
CA ALA A 170 -9.60 5.37 -1.72
C ALA A 170 -9.05 5.87 -0.37
N ILE A 171 -7.77 5.64 -0.07
CA ILE A 171 -7.15 6.10 1.19
C ILE A 171 -6.97 7.61 1.18
N ARG A 172 -7.45 8.26 2.24
CA ARG A 172 -7.29 9.70 2.48
C ARG A 172 -5.81 10.06 2.63
N ARG A 173 -5.42 11.20 2.03
CA ARG A 173 -4.08 11.79 2.15
C ARG A 173 -4.14 13.08 2.97
N PRO A 174 -3.20 13.32 3.90
CA PRO A 174 -2.11 12.41 4.31
C PRO A 174 -2.64 11.15 5.03
N ALA A 175 -1.82 10.10 5.05
CA ALA A 175 -2.17 8.84 5.70
C ALA A 175 -2.43 9.05 7.20
N SER A 176 -3.54 8.50 7.72
CA SER A 176 -3.87 8.59 9.15
C SER A 176 -3.00 7.66 10.00
N SER A 177 -2.94 7.90 11.31
CA SER A 177 -2.24 7.02 12.26
C SER A 177 -2.72 5.56 12.17
N HIS A 178 -4.00 5.34 11.87
CA HIS A 178 -4.57 4.01 11.69
C HIS A 178 -4.03 3.31 10.42
N VAL A 179 -3.85 4.05 9.32
CA VAL A 179 -3.19 3.54 8.10
C VAL A 179 -1.71 3.23 8.36
N LEU A 180 -1.00 4.12 9.05
CA LEU A 180 0.40 3.92 9.43
C LEU A 180 0.58 2.70 10.35
N ALA A 181 -0.35 2.45 11.26
CA ALA A 181 -0.36 1.27 12.12
C ALA A 181 -0.48 -0.04 11.31
N VAL A 182 -1.30 -0.02 10.24
CA VAL A 182 -1.41 -1.15 9.31
C VAL A 182 -0.13 -1.36 8.52
N LEU A 183 0.48 -0.30 7.99
CA LEU A 183 1.80 -0.38 7.34
C LEU A 183 2.86 -0.96 8.29
N GLN A 184 2.82 -0.58 9.57
CA GLN A 184 3.74 -1.11 10.58
C GLN A 184 3.55 -2.60 10.81
N ALA A 185 2.30 -3.06 10.86
CA ALA A 185 1.99 -4.49 10.92
C ALA A 185 2.49 -5.22 9.67
N GLY A 186 2.35 -4.57 8.50
CA GLY A 186 2.91 -4.96 7.20
C GLY A 186 4.40 -5.26 7.24
N PHE A 187 5.21 -4.26 7.58
CA PHE A 187 6.68 -4.38 7.61
C PHE A 187 7.21 -5.32 8.68
N ARG A 188 6.44 -5.59 9.75
CA ARG A 188 6.80 -6.55 10.79
C ARG A 188 6.39 -7.99 10.47
N GLY A 189 5.68 -8.21 9.36
CA GLY A 189 5.34 -9.54 8.88
C GLY A 189 6.57 -10.33 8.42
N SER A 190 6.41 -11.64 8.29
CA SER A 190 7.42 -12.55 7.71
C SER A 190 7.15 -12.90 6.25
N ASP A 191 6.03 -12.46 5.69
CA ASP A 191 5.65 -12.73 4.31
C ASP A 191 6.20 -11.63 3.39
N ASP A 192 7.08 -12.02 2.47
CA ASP A 192 7.72 -11.10 1.53
C ASP A 192 6.70 -10.34 0.68
N GLY A 193 5.62 -11.00 0.25
CA GLY A 193 4.57 -10.36 -0.56
C GLY A 193 3.82 -9.27 0.22
N MET A 194 3.65 -9.47 1.53
CA MET A 194 3.05 -8.49 2.44
C MET A 194 3.99 -7.30 2.68
N ILE A 195 5.29 -7.54 2.86
CA ILE A 195 6.31 -6.48 3.00
C ILE A 195 6.36 -5.62 1.74
N GLU A 196 6.43 -6.24 0.55
CA GLU A 196 6.46 -5.52 -0.71
C GLU A 196 5.18 -4.72 -0.98
N SER A 197 4.01 -5.29 -0.68
CA SER A 197 2.75 -4.57 -0.84
C SER A 197 2.64 -3.40 0.14
N SER A 198 3.17 -3.56 1.36
CA SER A 198 3.28 -2.47 2.34
C SER A 198 4.23 -1.37 1.85
N ALA A 199 5.36 -1.74 1.24
CA ALA A 199 6.28 -0.78 0.63
C ALA A 199 5.60 0.00 -0.50
N ARG A 200 4.99 -0.69 -1.48
CA ARG A 200 4.26 -0.03 -2.58
C ARG A 200 3.20 0.93 -2.07
N LEU A 201 2.42 0.54 -1.06
CA LEU A 201 1.43 1.41 -0.46
C LEU A 201 2.06 2.61 0.25
N ALA A 202 3.15 2.41 1.00
CA ALA A 202 3.87 3.50 1.65
C ALA A 202 4.37 4.54 0.63
N GLY A 203 4.93 4.09 -0.50
CA GLY A 203 5.33 4.97 -1.61
C GLY A 203 4.15 5.71 -2.23
N ALA A 204 3.05 5.01 -2.51
CA ALA A 204 1.84 5.62 -3.09
C ALA A 204 1.19 6.68 -2.19
N LEU A 205 1.40 6.59 -0.87
CA LEU A 205 0.87 7.53 0.12
C LEU A 205 1.88 8.62 0.54
N ASP A 206 3.10 8.61 -0.02
CA ASP A 206 4.25 9.39 0.49
C ASP A 206 4.41 9.28 2.01
N ALA A 207 4.27 8.06 2.55
CA ALA A 207 4.30 7.79 3.99
C ALA A 207 5.73 7.85 4.53
N ARG A 208 6.30 9.05 4.66
CA ARG A 208 7.70 9.30 5.06
C ARG A 208 8.11 8.67 6.40
N LEU A 209 7.17 8.47 7.32
CA LEU A 209 7.39 7.74 8.56
C LEU A 209 7.79 6.26 8.35
N ALA A 210 7.50 5.70 7.17
CA ALA A 210 7.88 4.35 6.79
C ALA A 210 9.35 4.22 6.34
N ILE A 211 10.07 5.31 6.08
CA ILE A 211 11.46 5.26 5.57
C ILE A 211 12.37 4.39 6.45
N PRO A 212 12.41 4.52 7.79
CA PRO A 212 13.16 3.61 8.65
C PRO A 212 12.82 2.12 8.46
N HIS A 213 11.54 1.81 8.25
CA HIS A 213 11.08 0.44 8.04
C HIS A 213 11.45 -0.07 6.65
N LEU A 214 11.38 0.77 5.61
CA LEU A 214 11.85 0.43 4.27
C LEU A 214 13.36 0.16 4.27
N ILE A 215 14.13 1.00 4.96
CA ILE A 215 15.58 0.85 5.13
C ILE A 215 15.93 -0.50 5.76
N ALA A 216 15.20 -0.91 6.80
CA ALA A 216 15.46 -2.18 7.48
C ALA A 216 14.88 -3.41 6.75
N THR A 217 13.80 -3.25 5.98
CA THR A 217 13.13 -4.39 5.32
C THR A 217 13.62 -4.66 3.89
N GLN A 218 14.36 -3.74 3.26
CA GLN A 218 14.98 -3.98 1.95
C GLN A 218 15.97 -5.16 1.98
N TYR A 219 16.54 -5.46 3.15
CA TYR A 219 17.51 -6.53 3.37
C TYR A 219 16.99 -7.51 4.43
N ALA A 220 16.93 -8.80 4.12
CA ALA A 220 16.81 -9.85 5.13
C ALA A 220 17.92 -10.89 4.95
N GLY A 221 18.83 -10.95 5.93
CA GLY A 221 19.71 -12.09 6.11
C GLY A 221 18.98 -13.16 6.90
N GLU A 222 18.36 -14.11 6.22
CA GLU A 222 17.70 -15.23 6.88
C GLU A 222 18.66 -16.42 6.91
N ARG A 223 19.14 -16.78 8.11
CA ARG A 223 19.70 -18.12 8.31
C ARG A 223 18.53 -19.09 8.27
N ARG A 224 18.24 -19.64 7.08
CA ARG A 224 17.26 -20.73 6.97
C ARG A 224 17.82 -21.94 7.69
N LEU A 225 17.52 -22.04 8.98
CA LEU A 225 17.70 -23.24 9.81
C LEU A 225 16.71 -24.33 9.37
N ARG A 226 16.66 -24.63 8.08
CA ARG A 226 16.04 -25.85 7.58
C ARG A 226 17.06 -26.95 7.82
N LYS A 227 16.78 -27.81 8.80
CA LYS A 227 17.56 -29.01 9.09
C LYS A 227 17.36 -30.00 7.92
N GLY A 228 18.35 -30.12 7.04
CA GLY A 228 18.28 -31.00 5.87
C GLY A 228 19.06 -30.47 4.66
N ASP A 229 18.92 -31.15 3.52
CA ASP A 229 19.67 -30.82 2.31
C ASP A 229 19.02 -29.66 1.58
N GLN A 230 19.75 -28.53 1.51
CA GLN A 230 19.26 -27.32 0.87
C GLN A 230 19.41 -27.41 -0.64
N ALA A 231 20.52 -27.99 -1.11
CA ALA A 231 20.82 -28.19 -2.52
C ALA A 231 21.81 -29.34 -2.72
N TRP A 232 21.70 -29.98 -3.88
CA TRP A 232 22.69 -30.92 -4.42
C TRP A 232 23.23 -30.33 -5.72
N ILE A 233 24.55 -30.13 -5.79
CA ILE A 233 25.22 -29.58 -6.97
C ILE A 233 26.10 -30.70 -7.53
N ALA A 234 25.71 -31.25 -8.68
CA ALA A 234 26.51 -32.22 -9.40
C ALA A 234 27.38 -31.49 -10.43
N ILE A 235 28.70 -31.63 -10.32
CA ILE A 235 29.66 -31.09 -11.28
C ILE A 235 30.35 -32.28 -11.91
N GLY A 236 30.17 -32.42 -13.23
CA GLY A 236 30.80 -33.48 -14.00
C GLY A 236 31.36 -32.98 -15.32
N THR A 237 32.44 -33.62 -15.74
CA THR A 237 33.00 -33.50 -17.08
C THR A 237 32.68 -34.78 -17.83
N GLN A 238 32.00 -34.64 -18.97
CA GLN A 238 31.79 -35.73 -19.91
C GLN A 238 32.90 -35.69 -20.96
N ARG A 239 33.70 -36.76 -21.02
CA ARG A 239 34.74 -36.92 -22.05
C ARG A 239 34.31 -38.01 -23.03
N SER A 240 34.10 -37.64 -24.28
CA SER A 240 33.91 -38.59 -25.38
C SER A 240 35.26 -38.93 -26.02
N TYR A 241 35.52 -40.21 -26.26
CA TYR A 241 36.71 -40.69 -26.96
C TYR A 241 36.34 -41.83 -27.93
N VAL A 242 37.24 -42.19 -28.83
CA VAL A 242 37.05 -43.36 -29.69
C VAL A 242 37.55 -44.58 -28.94
N GLN A 243 36.64 -45.39 -28.42
CA GLN A 243 36.99 -46.59 -27.64
C GLN A 243 37.51 -47.71 -28.54
N ASN A 244 36.94 -47.82 -29.74
CA ASN A 244 37.34 -48.84 -30.71
C ASN A 244 37.11 -48.35 -32.14
N LEU A 245 37.79 -48.97 -33.10
CA LEU A 245 37.58 -48.76 -34.54
C LEU A 245 37.21 -50.11 -35.17
N ILE A 246 36.04 -50.18 -35.80
CA ILE A 246 35.64 -51.36 -36.57
C ILE A 246 36.06 -51.11 -38.02
N PRO A 247 37.00 -51.89 -38.58
CA PRO A 247 37.33 -51.77 -39.99
C PRO A 247 36.14 -52.24 -40.83
N VAL A 248 35.81 -51.46 -41.87
CA VAL A 248 34.79 -51.81 -42.86
C VAL A 248 35.45 -51.75 -44.22
N THR A 249 35.46 -52.87 -44.92
CA THR A 249 36.04 -53.02 -46.26
C THR A 249 34.93 -53.27 -47.27
N GLY A 250 34.97 -52.56 -48.39
CA GLY A 250 34.21 -52.86 -49.61
C GLY A 250 35.15 -53.11 -50.78
N ASP A 251 34.60 -53.54 -51.92
CA ASP A 251 35.36 -53.90 -53.14
C ASP A 251 36.02 -52.66 -53.79
N GLY A 252 37.11 -52.19 -53.19
CA GLY A 252 37.91 -51.04 -53.64
C GLY A 252 38.01 -49.86 -52.66
N SER A 253 37.47 -49.96 -51.44
CA SER A 253 37.65 -48.92 -50.41
C SER A 253 37.66 -49.50 -48.99
N GLY A 254 38.42 -48.86 -48.09
CA GLY A 254 38.49 -49.21 -46.68
C GLY A 254 38.24 -47.99 -45.81
N GLY A 255 37.45 -48.15 -44.75
CA GLY A 255 37.20 -47.12 -43.76
C GLY A 255 37.17 -47.69 -42.34
N PHE A 256 37.21 -46.82 -41.35
CA PHE A 256 37.02 -47.19 -39.96
C PHE A 256 35.74 -46.57 -39.44
N ARG A 257 34.87 -47.40 -38.87
CA ARG A 257 33.69 -46.94 -38.13
C ARG A 257 34.07 -46.79 -36.65
N PRO A 258 34.12 -45.56 -36.12
CA PRO A 258 34.45 -45.35 -34.71
C PRO A 258 33.33 -45.82 -33.80
N VAL A 259 33.72 -46.46 -32.71
CA VAL A 259 32.85 -46.79 -31.57
C VAL A 259 33.13 -45.74 -30.48
N PRO A 260 32.22 -44.78 -30.27
CA PRO A 260 32.42 -43.76 -29.25
C PRO A 260 32.26 -44.36 -27.85
N GLY A 261 33.24 -44.12 -26.99
CA GLY A 261 33.14 -44.32 -25.55
C GLY A 261 32.90 -42.99 -24.85
N ILE A 262 32.20 -43.03 -23.71
CA ILE A 262 31.93 -41.85 -22.89
C ILE A 262 32.38 -42.15 -21.46
N ILE A 263 33.23 -41.28 -20.90
CA ILE A 263 33.60 -41.29 -19.49
C ILE A 263 32.94 -40.07 -18.83
N ASN A 264 32.20 -40.33 -17.76
CA ASN A 264 31.63 -39.30 -16.91
C ASN A 264 32.43 -39.25 -15.61
N GLU A 265 33.18 -38.17 -15.41
CA GLU A 265 33.93 -37.91 -14.18
C GLU A 265 33.29 -36.72 -13.47
N GLY A 266 33.15 -36.77 -12.15
CA GLY A 266 32.55 -35.66 -11.42
C GLY A 266 32.39 -35.95 -9.95
N PHE A 267 31.92 -34.95 -9.23
CA PHE A 267 31.55 -35.08 -7.82
C PHE A 267 30.21 -34.40 -7.57
N VAL A 268 29.57 -34.83 -6.49
CA VAL A 268 28.30 -34.28 -6.03
C VAL A 268 28.56 -33.55 -4.71
N MET A 269 28.32 -32.24 -4.68
CA MET A 269 28.40 -31.43 -3.47
C MET A 269 27.01 -31.30 -2.84
N ARG A 270 26.93 -31.60 -1.55
CA ARG A 270 25.71 -31.48 -0.74
C ARG A 270 25.81 -30.23 0.13
N VAL A 271 24.87 -29.29 -0.02
CA VAL A 271 24.79 -28.07 0.79
C VAL A 271 23.86 -28.32 1.97
N THR A 272 24.42 -28.43 3.17
CA THR A 272 23.69 -28.72 4.42
C THR A 272 23.28 -27.46 5.19
N GLU A 273 24.08 -26.39 5.08
CA GLU A 273 23.77 -25.08 5.66
C GLU A 273 24.00 -24.00 4.61
N ALA A 274 22.96 -23.23 4.29
CA ALA A 274 23.04 -22.10 3.39
C ALA A 274 22.57 -20.84 4.11
N PHE A 275 23.34 -19.76 4.00
CA PHE A 275 22.90 -18.43 4.36
C PHE A 275 22.29 -17.79 3.11
N ALA A 276 20.98 -17.57 3.12
CA ALA A 276 20.29 -16.90 2.03
C ALA A 276 20.14 -15.41 2.39
N VAL A 277 20.67 -14.56 1.52
CA VAL A 277 20.44 -13.12 1.60
C VAL A 277 19.32 -12.77 0.64
N ILE A 278 18.23 -12.22 1.16
CA ILE A 278 17.10 -11.75 0.37
C ILE A 278 17.22 -10.24 0.22
N TYR A 279 17.41 -9.80 -1.03
CA TYR A 279 17.33 -8.40 -1.44
C TYR A 279 15.94 -8.15 -2.01
N ARG A 280 15.14 -7.29 -1.33
CA ARG A 280 13.78 -6.97 -1.77
C ARG A 280 13.81 -5.77 -2.71
N THR A 281 13.97 -6.04 -4.01
CA THR A 281 14.12 -5.03 -5.09
C THR A 281 13.02 -3.98 -5.08
N GLU A 282 11.77 -4.38 -4.86
CA GLU A 282 10.66 -3.43 -4.83
C GLU A 282 10.67 -2.51 -3.60
N VAL A 283 11.09 -3.04 -2.45
CA VAL A 283 11.23 -2.21 -1.23
C VAL A 283 12.32 -1.16 -1.44
N HIS A 284 13.46 -1.57 -2.00
CA HIS A 284 14.56 -0.65 -2.31
C HIS A 284 14.17 0.38 -3.37
N ARG A 285 13.50 -0.03 -4.43
CA ARG A 285 13.02 0.90 -5.47
C ARG A 285 12.10 1.97 -4.86
N VAL A 286 11.11 1.56 -4.07
CA VAL A 286 10.21 2.52 -3.41
C VAL A 286 10.99 3.44 -2.48
N LEU A 287 11.95 2.92 -1.71
CA LEU A 287 12.79 3.73 -0.84
C LEU A 287 13.59 4.78 -1.63
N VAL A 288 14.22 4.40 -2.74
CA VAL A 288 14.94 5.34 -3.62
C VAL A 288 13.97 6.37 -4.20
N ASP A 289 12.83 5.94 -4.75
CA ASP A 289 11.84 6.83 -5.36
C ASP A 289 11.27 7.85 -4.33
N MET A 290 11.00 7.43 -3.10
CA MET A 290 10.52 8.31 -2.02
C MET A 290 11.57 9.31 -1.54
N THR A 291 12.84 8.97 -1.66
CA THR A 291 13.96 9.79 -1.17
C THR A 291 14.63 10.60 -2.29
N ALA A 292 14.31 10.31 -3.55
CA ALA A 292 14.76 11.05 -4.70
C ALA A 292 14.41 12.54 -4.57
N GLY A 293 15.41 13.41 -4.74
CA GLY A 293 15.25 14.86 -4.65
C GLY A 293 14.98 15.41 -3.24
N THR A 294 15.02 14.58 -2.19
CA THR A 294 14.94 15.07 -0.81
C THR A 294 16.27 15.65 -0.32
N THR A 295 17.39 15.07 -0.78
CA THR A 295 18.75 15.50 -0.50
C THR A 295 19.52 15.72 -1.81
N PRO A 296 20.63 16.49 -1.81
CA PRO A 296 21.52 16.60 -2.97
C PRO A 296 22.20 15.28 -3.35
N VAL A 297 22.34 14.37 -2.39
CA VAL A 297 22.90 13.03 -2.60
C VAL A 297 21.88 12.15 -3.33
N ASP A 298 22.31 11.54 -4.44
CA ASP A 298 21.56 10.48 -5.10
C ASP A 298 21.53 9.23 -4.20
N THR A 299 20.36 8.94 -3.64
CA THR A 299 20.17 7.84 -2.71
C THR A 299 20.29 6.47 -3.37
N SER A 300 20.22 6.37 -4.71
CA SER A 300 20.46 5.11 -5.43
C SER A 300 21.89 4.60 -5.25
N ALA A 301 22.86 5.51 -5.07
CA ALA A 301 24.27 5.18 -4.84
C ALA A 301 24.56 4.58 -3.44
N LEU A 302 23.58 4.61 -2.53
CA LEU A 302 23.68 3.97 -1.21
C LEU A 302 23.55 2.44 -1.31
N GLY A 303 22.93 1.94 -2.39
CA GLY A 303 22.73 0.52 -2.63
C GLY A 303 21.94 -0.15 -1.50
N TRP A 304 22.39 -1.32 -1.03
CA TRP A 304 21.69 -2.13 -0.02
C TRP A 304 22.25 -1.99 1.39
N SER A 305 23.18 -1.06 1.62
CA SER A 305 23.89 -0.94 2.89
C SER A 305 23.02 -0.28 3.96
N LEU A 306 22.56 -1.08 4.93
CA LEU A 306 21.80 -0.58 6.08
C LEU A 306 22.53 0.56 6.81
N GLY A 307 23.84 0.43 7.00
CA GLY A 307 24.65 1.45 7.66
C GLY A 307 24.65 2.78 6.89
N ARG A 308 24.92 2.75 5.58
CA ARG A 308 24.91 3.96 4.75
C ARG A 308 23.54 4.63 4.71
N TRP A 309 22.47 3.84 4.58
CA TRP A 309 21.10 4.35 4.63
C TRP A 309 20.74 4.97 5.98
N ARG A 310 21.14 4.34 7.09
CA ARG A 310 20.95 4.87 8.43
C ARG A 310 21.68 6.20 8.62
N ASP A 311 22.95 6.23 8.24
CA ASP A 311 23.80 7.41 8.43
C ASP A 311 23.28 8.58 7.59
N TRP A 312 22.90 8.34 6.34
CA TRP A 312 22.20 9.32 5.49
C TRP A 312 20.88 9.79 6.13
N TYR A 313 20.04 8.87 6.61
CA TYR A 313 18.75 9.23 7.19
C TYR A 313 18.91 10.13 8.41
N ASN A 314 19.83 9.77 9.31
CA ASN A 314 20.07 10.51 10.55
C ASN A 314 20.78 11.84 10.32
N ALA A 315 21.78 11.89 9.44
CA ALA A 315 22.64 13.05 9.26
C ALA A 315 22.10 14.07 8.24
N GLU A 316 21.42 13.60 7.18
CA GLU A 316 20.98 14.46 6.08
C GLU A 316 19.47 14.62 6.04
N TYR A 317 18.73 13.51 6.03
CA TYR A 317 17.28 13.55 5.83
C TYR A 317 16.52 14.13 7.02
N LEU A 318 16.82 13.66 8.24
CA LEU A 318 16.09 14.02 9.46
C LEU A 318 16.10 15.54 9.72
N PRO A 319 17.26 16.25 9.68
CA PRO A 319 17.27 17.70 9.89
C PRO A 319 16.46 18.48 8.84
N ILE A 320 16.51 18.06 7.57
CA ILE A 320 15.73 18.69 6.49
C ILE A 320 14.23 18.48 6.73
N ALA A 321 13.84 17.26 7.11
CA ALA A 321 12.44 16.92 7.36
C ALA A 321 11.89 17.65 8.58
N GLU A 322 12.66 17.76 9.67
CA GLU A 322 12.29 18.52 10.87
C GLU A 322 12.12 20.01 10.55
N LYS A 323 13.05 20.61 9.81
CA LYS A 323 12.94 22.00 9.37
C LYS A 323 11.68 22.24 8.53
N ARG A 324 11.39 21.37 7.56
CA ARG A 324 10.17 21.46 6.75
C ARG A 324 8.90 21.32 7.60
N ALA A 325 8.90 20.42 8.58
CA ALA A 325 7.77 20.23 9.48
C ALA A 325 7.52 21.48 10.34
N GLN A 326 8.59 22.13 10.81
CA GLN A 326 8.51 23.40 11.54
C GLN A 326 7.94 24.51 10.65
N GLU A 327 8.45 24.68 9.43
CA GLU A 327 7.96 25.68 8.47
C GLU A 327 6.45 25.51 8.17
N VAL A 328 5.98 24.26 7.99
CA VAL A 328 4.55 23.97 7.79
C VAL A 328 3.74 24.30 9.04
N ALA A 329 4.23 23.93 10.22
CA ALA A 329 3.53 24.23 11.48
C ALA A 329 3.42 25.74 11.73
N GLU A 330 4.47 26.50 11.44
CA GLU A 330 4.48 27.97 11.52
C GLU A 330 3.48 28.58 10.53
N ALA A 331 3.45 28.10 9.29
CA ALA A 331 2.49 28.56 8.28
C ALA A 331 1.04 28.28 8.69
N ASP A 332 0.75 27.11 9.27
CA ASP A 332 -0.58 26.75 9.77
C ASP A 332 -1.00 27.62 10.96
N LEU A 333 -0.08 27.92 11.89
CA LEU A 333 -0.33 28.83 13.00
C LEU A 333 -0.61 30.26 12.50
N ALA A 334 0.18 30.75 11.54
CA ALA A 334 -0.04 32.05 10.92
C ALA A 334 -1.43 32.11 10.24
N ARG A 335 -1.82 31.06 9.51
CA ARG A 335 -3.15 30.98 8.88
C ARG A 335 -4.28 31.01 9.91
N LYS A 336 -4.18 30.21 10.98
CA LYS A 336 -5.18 30.18 12.07
C LYS A 336 -5.29 31.52 12.79
N PHE A 337 -4.18 32.24 12.94
CA PHE A 337 -4.17 33.59 13.50
C PHE A 337 -4.94 34.56 12.59
N VAL A 338 -4.67 34.56 11.29
CA VAL A 338 -5.40 35.40 10.31
C VAL A 338 -6.89 35.08 10.29
N ASP A 339 -7.27 33.80 10.31
CA ASP A 339 -8.67 33.38 10.32
C ASP A 339 -9.38 33.81 11.62
N ARG A 340 -8.67 33.78 12.77
CA ARG A 340 -9.20 34.26 14.05
C ARG A 340 -9.39 35.77 14.07
N GLU A 341 -8.43 36.55 13.54
CA GLU A 341 -8.54 38.00 13.44
C GLU A 341 -9.68 38.41 12.49
N ARG A 342 -9.88 37.70 11.37
CA ARG A 342 -11.04 37.92 10.47
C ARG A 342 -12.39 37.61 11.11
N ALA A 343 -12.44 36.64 12.02
CA ALA A 343 -13.65 36.26 12.74
C ALA A 343 -13.96 37.20 13.91
N ARG A 344 -13.05 38.14 14.26
CA ARG A 344 -13.26 39.10 15.33
C ARG A 344 -14.25 40.17 14.87
N PRO A 345 -15.42 40.34 15.52
CA PRO A 345 -16.38 41.37 15.15
C PRO A 345 -15.80 42.77 15.39
N ASP A 346 -16.10 43.69 14.46
CA ASP A 346 -15.64 45.09 14.52
C ASP A 346 -16.17 45.77 15.80
N PRO A 347 -15.32 46.36 16.64
CA PRO A 347 -15.78 47.06 17.85
C PRO A 347 -16.57 48.34 17.54
N ALA A 348 -16.61 48.78 16.28
CA ALA A 348 -17.26 50.02 15.85
C ALA A 348 -18.77 49.89 15.59
N SER A 349 -19.36 48.69 15.64
CA SER A 349 -20.80 48.49 15.42
C SER A 349 -21.61 48.33 16.72
N ASN A 350 -21.18 48.96 17.82
CA ASN A 350 -22.01 49.09 19.01
C ASN A 350 -22.85 50.38 18.85
N PRO A 351 -24.14 50.31 18.46
CA PRO A 351 -24.97 51.49 18.41
C PRO A 351 -25.09 52.03 19.83
N THR A 352 -24.54 53.21 20.06
CA THR A 352 -24.75 54.00 21.27
C THR A 352 -26.23 54.39 21.31
N SER A 353 -27.08 53.49 21.82
CA SER A 353 -28.43 53.78 22.25
C SER A 353 -28.37 54.37 23.65
N THR A 354 -27.94 55.63 23.76
CA THR A 354 -28.38 56.54 24.82
C THR A 354 -29.81 56.93 24.41
N GLY A 355 -30.89 56.45 25.01
CA GLY A 355 -31.12 56.34 26.44
C GLY A 355 -31.66 57.68 26.94
N ASP A 356 -32.95 57.90 26.64
CA ASP A 356 -33.95 58.67 27.39
C ASP A 356 -33.52 59.97 28.09
N ASP A 357 -33.90 61.10 27.51
CA ASP A 357 -34.25 62.33 28.23
C ASP A 357 -35.70 62.70 27.86
N GLU A 358 -36.67 62.35 28.73
CA GLU A 358 -37.81 63.21 29.09
C GLU A 358 -38.71 62.57 30.17
N PRO A 359 -38.84 63.23 31.33
CA PRO A 359 -40.13 63.32 32.00
C PRO A 359 -40.49 64.79 32.24
N GLY A 360 -41.61 65.25 31.67
CA GLY A 360 -42.18 66.58 31.88
C GLY A 360 -43.54 66.74 31.22
#